data_AF-K1GT63-F1
#
_entry.id   AF-K1GT63-F1
#
_cell.length_a   1.000
_cell.length_b   1.000
_cell.length_c   1.000
_cell.angle_alpha   90.00
_cell.angle_beta   90.00
_cell.angle_gamma   90.00
#
_symmetry.space_group_name_H-M   'P 1'
#
loop_
_entity.id
_entity.type
_entity.pdbx_description
1 polymer ?
#
loop_
_entity_poly.entity_id
_entity_poly.type
_entity_poly.pdbx_seq_one_letter_code
_entity_poly.pdbx_strand_id
1 'polypeptide(L)'
;MSKFKELEEIKDNLSNKNYCFIYSKSTNKQLTSLKNKTKLNNLVIFEIKFEESFYPHALGIKPYKMNIEELINKIKRNTLEIKDYQLSLTRGLKREALKKLPNTLKGSLIIGDYDNSKDAFDTNKLLGSTKNSRDASVGLIVIPTNINNKIQKYIPNSLQNEITKNYIINGTERKILFTLEKEKGQEKYNTILFKAKDIPIHNLYYNETIKQYLSVELQEIIKKQITNYNCLTGEPINIENHSSGENKWIAKKDVERLEIEKKDNAKEDIGKIAVMMTEKEMEDYKKNRGMETKEITNPSNEKKLYIIPVLYYNISDLKITKEIEQKFVPMKEKEKSQEIDKSKGQGIGD
;
A
#
# COMPACT_ATOMS: atom_id res chain seq x y z
N MET A 1 -40.58 -10.22 -5.28
CA MET A 1 -39.20 -10.69 -5.01
C MET A 1 -38.36 -10.37 -6.25
N SER A 2 -37.23 -9.68 -6.11
CA SER A 2 -36.35 -9.33 -7.25
C SER A 2 -35.86 -10.61 -7.94
N LYS A 3 -36.05 -10.72 -9.26
CA LYS A 3 -35.64 -11.92 -10.05
C LYS A 3 -34.15 -12.24 -9.93
N PHE A 4 -33.33 -11.26 -9.54
CA PHE A 4 -31.89 -11.41 -9.33
C PHE A 4 -31.44 -10.74 -8.03
N LYS A 5 -32.00 -11.17 -6.89
CA LYS A 5 -31.61 -10.67 -5.55
C LYS A 5 -30.08 -10.69 -5.32
N GLU A 6 -29.38 -11.67 -5.87
CA GLU A 6 -27.93 -11.76 -5.81
C GLU A 6 -27.18 -10.63 -6.52
N LEU A 7 -27.79 -10.01 -7.53
CA LEU A 7 -27.23 -8.83 -8.18
C LEU A 7 -27.17 -7.68 -7.17
N GLU A 8 -28.24 -7.45 -6.41
CA GLU A 8 -28.32 -6.40 -5.40
C GLU A 8 -27.27 -6.62 -4.29
N GLU A 9 -27.20 -7.84 -3.73
CA GLU A 9 -26.26 -8.19 -2.65
C GLU A 9 -24.78 -8.04 -3.06
N ILE A 10 -24.43 -8.35 -4.31
CA ILE A 10 -23.04 -8.29 -4.77
C ILE A 10 -22.70 -6.91 -5.34
N LYS A 11 -23.68 -6.22 -5.92
CA LYS A 11 -23.52 -4.85 -6.42
C LYS A 11 -23.00 -3.95 -5.31
N ASP A 12 -23.55 -4.01 -4.10
CA ASP A 12 -23.16 -3.12 -3.00
C ASP A 12 -21.71 -3.31 -2.54
N ASN A 13 -21.12 -4.50 -2.74
CA ASN A 13 -19.74 -4.79 -2.32
C ASN A 13 -18.65 -4.28 -3.27
N LEU A 14 -18.99 -4.06 -4.55
CA LEU A 14 -18.03 -3.67 -5.60
C LEU A 14 -18.42 -2.38 -6.31
N SER A 15 -19.70 -1.99 -6.25
CA SER A 15 -20.19 -0.78 -6.89
C SER A 15 -19.71 0.44 -6.16
N ASN A 16 -19.66 1.53 -6.92
CA ASN A 16 -19.16 2.82 -6.43
C ASN A 16 -17.70 2.78 -5.97
N LYS A 17 -16.91 1.78 -6.38
CA LYS A 17 -15.50 1.70 -6.04
C LYS A 17 -14.63 1.68 -7.29
N ASN A 18 -13.52 2.40 -7.23
CA ASN A 18 -12.46 2.36 -8.21
C ASN A 18 -11.25 1.69 -7.60
N TYR A 19 -10.64 0.79 -8.36
CA TYR A 19 -9.49 0.01 -7.93
C TYR A 19 -8.27 0.41 -8.75
N CYS A 20 -7.16 0.68 -8.08
CA CYS A 20 -5.87 0.88 -8.73
C CYS A 20 -4.93 -0.27 -8.36
N PHE A 21 -4.25 -0.79 -9.37
CA PHE A 21 -3.34 -1.90 -9.25
C PHE A 21 -1.96 -1.47 -9.73
N ILE A 22 -0.94 -1.91 -9.00
CA ILE A 22 0.45 -1.53 -9.25
C ILE A 22 1.28 -2.80 -9.39
N TYR A 23 1.96 -2.97 -10.52
CA TYR A 23 2.92 -4.05 -10.74
C TYR A 23 4.23 -3.53 -11.35
N SER A 24 5.31 -4.32 -11.30
CA SER A 24 6.56 -3.98 -11.99
C SER A 24 6.61 -4.61 -13.37
N LYS A 25 7.12 -3.91 -14.39
CA LYS A 25 7.42 -4.53 -15.70
C LYS A 25 8.44 -5.66 -15.59
N SER A 26 9.28 -5.64 -14.56
CA SER A 26 10.25 -6.69 -14.26
C SER A 26 9.54 -8.04 -14.04
N THR A 27 10.17 -9.12 -14.47
CA THR A 27 9.67 -10.48 -14.19
C THR A 27 9.60 -10.76 -12.69
N ASN A 28 8.76 -11.71 -12.29
CA ASN A 28 8.67 -12.11 -10.87
C ASN A 28 10.01 -12.61 -10.30
N LYS A 29 10.84 -13.26 -11.14
CA LYS A 29 12.20 -13.70 -10.79
C LYS A 29 13.12 -12.51 -10.52
N GLN A 30 13.14 -11.51 -11.40
CA GLN A 30 13.92 -10.28 -11.22
C GLN A 30 13.46 -9.49 -10.00
N LEU A 31 12.15 -9.40 -9.76
CA LEU A 31 11.61 -8.71 -8.59
C LEU A 31 12.10 -9.34 -7.28
N THR A 32 12.28 -10.67 -7.25
CA THR A 32 12.82 -11.39 -6.09
C THR A 32 14.25 -10.96 -5.77
N SER A 33 15.08 -10.65 -6.77
CA SER A 33 16.43 -10.10 -6.56
C SER A 33 16.46 -8.62 -6.16
N LEU A 34 15.34 -7.90 -6.32
CA LEU A 34 15.20 -6.48 -5.97
C LEU A 34 14.52 -6.27 -4.61
N LYS A 35 14.32 -7.35 -3.85
CA LYS A 35 13.77 -7.29 -2.49
C LYS A 35 14.55 -6.28 -1.64
N ASN A 36 13.81 -5.52 -0.85
CA ASN A 36 14.31 -4.48 0.06
C ASN A 36 14.81 -3.18 -0.59
N LYS A 37 14.85 -3.03 -1.92
CA LYS A 37 15.21 -1.73 -2.51
C LYS A 37 14.24 -0.62 -2.09
N THR A 38 14.82 0.52 -1.75
CA THR A 38 14.08 1.72 -1.30
C THR A 38 13.22 2.35 -2.40
N LYS A 39 13.51 2.06 -3.68
CA LYS A 39 12.73 2.56 -4.82
C LYS A 39 12.66 1.51 -5.93
N LEU A 40 11.45 1.05 -6.23
CA LEU A 40 11.17 0.23 -7.40
C LEU A 40 10.97 1.12 -8.63
N ASN A 41 11.67 0.76 -9.70
CA ASN A 41 11.54 1.40 -11.00
C ASN A 41 10.62 0.59 -11.92
N ASN A 42 10.22 1.17 -13.05
CA ASN A 42 9.41 0.52 -14.09
C ASN A 42 8.08 -0.03 -13.58
N LEU A 43 7.39 0.73 -12.72
CA LEU A 43 6.06 0.38 -12.26
C LEU A 43 5.03 0.69 -13.35
N VAL A 44 4.06 -0.19 -13.49
CA VAL A 44 2.83 0.01 -14.24
C VAL A 44 1.70 0.21 -13.25
N ILE A 45 0.93 1.25 -13.46
CA ILE A 45 -0.25 1.60 -12.68
C ILE A 45 -1.43 1.51 -13.62
N PHE A 46 -2.46 0.76 -13.23
CA PHE A 46 -3.71 0.70 -13.98
C PHE A 46 -4.92 0.79 -13.07
N GLU A 47 -5.96 1.45 -13.57
CA GLU A 47 -7.25 1.57 -12.90
C GLU A 47 -8.29 0.64 -13.55
N ILE A 48 -9.11 0.05 -12.69
CA ILE A 48 -10.31 -0.70 -13.04
C ILE A 48 -11.51 -0.07 -12.31
N LYS A 49 -12.62 0.02 -13.03
CA LYS A 49 -13.93 0.33 -12.48
C LYS A 49 -14.94 -0.75 -12.89
N PHE A 50 -15.67 -1.27 -11.91
CA PHE A 50 -16.78 -2.18 -12.17
C PHE A 50 -18.05 -1.36 -12.39
N GLU A 51 -18.33 -1.02 -13.65
CA GLU A 51 -19.54 -0.29 -14.03
C GLU A 51 -20.80 -1.16 -13.87
N GLU A 52 -21.97 -0.53 -13.75
CA GLU A 52 -23.23 -1.27 -13.62
C GLU A 52 -23.48 -2.27 -14.77
N SER A 53 -22.97 -1.96 -15.97
CA SER A 53 -23.04 -2.81 -17.16
C SER A 53 -22.21 -4.08 -17.08
N PHE A 54 -21.22 -4.15 -16.20
CA PHE A 54 -20.42 -5.35 -15.98
C PHE A 54 -21.23 -6.47 -15.32
N TYR A 55 -22.07 -6.13 -14.34
CA TYR A 55 -22.67 -7.13 -13.44
C TYR A 55 -23.63 -8.12 -14.13
N PRO A 56 -24.51 -7.72 -15.08
CA PRO A 56 -25.30 -8.69 -15.82
C PRO A 56 -24.41 -9.72 -16.54
N HIS A 57 -23.35 -9.27 -17.22
CA HIS A 57 -22.42 -10.17 -17.89
C HIS A 57 -21.64 -11.05 -16.92
N ALA A 58 -21.24 -10.50 -15.77
CA ALA A 58 -20.58 -11.21 -14.67
C ALA A 58 -21.52 -12.19 -13.93
N LEU A 59 -22.83 -12.11 -14.14
CA LEU A 59 -23.81 -13.11 -13.71
C LEU A 59 -24.22 -14.06 -14.84
N GLY A 60 -23.60 -13.96 -16.01
CA GLY A 60 -23.95 -14.76 -17.18
C GLY A 60 -25.33 -14.43 -17.73
N ILE A 61 -25.81 -13.21 -17.56
CA ILE A 61 -27.06 -12.69 -18.12
C ILE A 61 -26.71 -11.85 -19.35
N LYS A 62 -27.26 -12.22 -20.51
CA LYS A 62 -27.11 -11.46 -21.75
C LYS A 62 -28.46 -10.85 -22.14
N PRO A 63 -28.51 -9.57 -22.55
CA PRO A 63 -29.76 -8.99 -23.05
C PRO A 63 -30.20 -9.70 -24.33
N TYR A 64 -31.50 -9.86 -24.51
CA TYR A 64 -32.10 -10.39 -25.74
C TYR A 64 -32.98 -9.32 -26.38
N LYS A 65 -32.70 -8.97 -27.64
CA LYS A 65 -33.41 -7.94 -28.41
C LYS A 65 -33.49 -6.56 -27.73
N MET A 66 -32.55 -6.27 -26.83
CA MET A 66 -32.41 -4.98 -26.16
C MET A 66 -30.94 -4.68 -25.91
N ASN A 67 -30.63 -3.43 -25.56
CA ASN A 67 -29.29 -3.06 -25.12
C ASN A 67 -29.09 -3.34 -23.62
N ILE A 68 -27.85 -3.21 -23.15
CA ILE A 68 -27.48 -3.49 -21.75
C ILE A 68 -28.11 -2.48 -20.77
N GLU A 69 -28.32 -1.23 -21.20
CA GLU A 69 -28.88 -0.18 -20.36
C GLU A 69 -30.37 -0.42 -20.07
N GLU A 70 -31.13 -0.79 -21.09
CA GLU A 70 -32.52 -1.23 -20.99
C GLU A 70 -32.66 -2.43 -20.05
N LEU A 71 -31.77 -3.42 -20.18
CA LEU A 71 -31.75 -4.58 -19.29
C LEU A 71 -31.55 -4.17 -17.83
N ILE A 72 -30.57 -3.30 -17.54
CA ILE A 72 -30.30 -2.78 -16.20
C ILE A 72 -31.51 -2.02 -15.65
N ASN A 73 -32.15 -1.18 -16.47
CA ASN A 73 -33.33 -0.43 -16.08
C ASN A 73 -34.51 -1.34 -15.73
N LYS A 74 -34.73 -2.41 -16.52
CA LYS A 74 -35.75 -3.43 -16.22
C LYS A 74 -35.43 -4.21 -14.95
N ILE A 75 -34.16 -4.54 -14.69
CA ILE A 75 -33.75 -5.17 -13.43
C ILE A 75 -34.07 -4.25 -12.24
N LYS A 76 -33.64 -2.98 -12.29
CA LYS A 76 -33.87 -2.00 -11.21
C LYS A 76 -35.35 -1.77 -10.91
N ARG A 77 -36.20 -1.75 -11.94
CA ARG A 77 -37.66 -1.59 -11.81
C ARG A 77 -38.39 -2.89 -11.47
N ASN A 78 -37.67 -4.01 -11.39
CA ASN A 78 -38.24 -5.35 -11.22
C ASN A 78 -39.32 -5.69 -12.28
N THR A 79 -39.12 -5.23 -13.52
CA THR A 79 -40.03 -5.46 -14.66
C THR A 79 -39.48 -6.43 -15.69
N LEU A 80 -38.36 -7.10 -15.38
CA LEU A 80 -37.68 -7.99 -16.31
C LEU A 80 -38.47 -9.29 -16.55
N GLU A 81 -38.65 -9.68 -17.81
CA GLU A 81 -39.33 -10.90 -18.24
C GLU A 81 -38.34 -11.97 -18.76
N ILE A 82 -38.77 -13.24 -18.85
CA ILE A 82 -37.91 -14.33 -19.35
C ILE A 82 -37.47 -14.09 -20.80
N LYS A 83 -38.35 -13.48 -21.61
CA LYS A 83 -38.06 -13.13 -23.00
C LYS A 83 -36.99 -12.04 -23.16
N ASP A 84 -36.64 -11.33 -22.10
CA ASP A 84 -35.76 -10.16 -22.16
C ASP A 84 -34.26 -10.54 -22.09
N TYR A 85 -33.92 -11.78 -21.74
CA TYR A 85 -32.54 -12.18 -21.52
C TYR A 85 -32.26 -13.65 -21.87
N GLN A 86 -30.98 -13.95 -22.04
CA GLN A 86 -30.44 -15.30 -22.15
C GLN A 86 -29.45 -15.57 -21.02
N LEU A 87 -29.41 -16.83 -20.57
CA LEU A 87 -28.47 -17.28 -19.55
C LEU A 87 -27.31 -18.03 -20.19
N SER A 88 -26.08 -17.69 -19.78
CA SER A 88 -24.88 -18.40 -20.20
C SER A 88 -24.79 -19.76 -19.51
N LEU A 89 -24.30 -20.78 -20.22
CA LEU A 89 -23.95 -22.08 -19.67
C LEU A 89 -22.91 -21.99 -18.53
N THR A 90 -22.06 -20.95 -18.54
CA THR A 90 -21.03 -20.73 -17.51
C THR A 90 -21.55 -19.97 -16.28
N ARG A 91 -22.84 -19.64 -16.22
CA ARG A 91 -23.46 -18.82 -15.16
C ARG A 91 -23.09 -19.28 -13.74
N GLY A 92 -23.06 -20.57 -13.48
CA GLY A 92 -22.67 -21.11 -12.18
C GLY A 92 -21.24 -20.67 -11.78
N LEU A 93 -20.28 -20.83 -12.69
CA LEU A 93 -18.90 -20.40 -12.46
C LEU A 93 -18.78 -18.89 -12.31
N LYS A 94 -19.53 -18.12 -13.10
CA LYS A 94 -19.53 -16.66 -13.03
C LYS A 94 -20.08 -16.13 -11.69
N ARG A 95 -21.19 -16.70 -11.20
CA ARG A 95 -21.77 -16.36 -9.89
C ARG A 95 -20.80 -16.62 -8.75
N GLU A 96 -20.17 -17.79 -8.74
CA GLU A 96 -19.19 -18.13 -7.71
C GLU A 96 -17.97 -17.19 -7.75
N ALA A 97 -17.52 -16.83 -8.95
CA ALA A 97 -16.45 -15.85 -9.11
C ALA A 97 -16.84 -14.48 -8.57
N LEU A 98 -18.06 -14.02 -8.88
CA LEU A 98 -18.56 -12.71 -8.46
C LEU A 98 -18.67 -12.61 -6.94
N LYS A 99 -19.13 -13.67 -6.26
CA LYS A 99 -19.12 -13.75 -4.79
C LYS A 99 -17.72 -13.68 -4.18
N LYS A 100 -16.73 -14.33 -4.81
CA LYS A 100 -15.34 -14.38 -4.33
C LYS A 100 -14.55 -13.10 -4.63
N LEU A 101 -14.97 -12.35 -5.65
CA LEU A 101 -14.21 -11.22 -6.20
C LEU A 101 -13.81 -10.17 -5.14
N PRO A 102 -14.69 -9.67 -4.24
CA PRO A 102 -14.30 -8.69 -3.23
C PRO A 102 -13.12 -9.15 -2.35
N ASN A 103 -13.13 -10.42 -1.94
CA ASN A 103 -12.05 -11.00 -1.14
C ASN A 103 -10.81 -11.29 -1.97
N THR A 104 -10.98 -11.64 -3.24
CA THR A 104 -9.88 -11.86 -4.19
C THR A 104 -9.08 -10.57 -4.39
N LEU A 105 -9.75 -9.42 -4.53
CA LEU A 105 -9.11 -8.11 -4.73
C LEU A 105 -8.25 -7.65 -3.55
N LYS A 106 -8.55 -8.13 -2.34
CA LYS A 106 -7.77 -7.91 -1.10
C LYS A 106 -6.58 -8.86 -0.95
N GLY A 107 -6.45 -9.84 -1.85
CA GLY A 107 -5.46 -10.90 -1.79
C GLY A 107 -4.25 -10.70 -2.70
N SER A 108 -3.40 -11.72 -2.72
CA SER A 108 -2.23 -11.78 -3.61
C SER A 108 -2.67 -12.11 -5.04
N LEU A 109 -2.47 -11.16 -5.94
CA LEU A 109 -2.92 -11.22 -7.33
C LEU A 109 -1.76 -11.31 -8.33
N ILE A 110 -2.08 -11.85 -9.50
CA ILE A 110 -1.26 -11.82 -10.71
C ILE A 110 -2.07 -11.22 -11.86
N ILE A 111 -1.36 -10.54 -12.75
CA ILE A 111 -1.86 -10.12 -14.05
C ILE A 111 -0.97 -10.69 -15.16
N GLY A 112 -1.54 -11.08 -16.29
CA GLY A 112 -0.78 -11.53 -17.45
C GLY A 112 -1.60 -11.45 -18.72
N ASP A 113 -0.96 -11.71 -19.86
CA ASP A 113 -1.65 -11.78 -21.14
C ASP A 113 -2.48 -13.05 -21.20
N TYR A 114 -3.71 -12.92 -21.69
CA TYR A 114 -4.62 -14.05 -21.82
C TYR A 114 -4.21 -14.94 -23.00
N ASP A 115 -4.26 -16.25 -22.82
CA ASP A 115 -3.86 -17.24 -23.83
C ASP A 115 -4.90 -17.50 -24.93
N ASN A 116 -6.05 -16.83 -24.87
CA ASN A 116 -7.19 -17.01 -25.79
C ASN A 116 -7.76 -18.43 -25.84
N SER A 117 -7.52 -19.26 -24.82
CA SER A 117 -7.93 -20.67 -24.82
C SER A 117 -9.44 -20.90 -24.66
N LYS A 118 -10.21 -19.89 -24.25
CA LYS A 118 -11.68 -19.93 -24.19
C LYS A 118 -12.30 -18.85 -25.04
N ASP A 119 -13.08 -19.26 -26.04
CA ASP A 119 -13.85 -18.40 -26.95
C ASP A 119 -14.81 -17.44 -26.24
N ALA A 120 -15.24 -17.77 -25.02
CA ALA A 120 -16.17 -16.96 -24.23
C ALA A 120 -15.52 -15.81 -23.43
N PHE A 121 -14.20 -15.65 -23.52
CA PHE A 121 -13.42 -14.64 -22.80
C PHE A 121 -12.75 -13.68 -23.79
N ASP A 122 -13.51 -12.70 -24.28
CA ASP A 122 -12.96 -11.63 -25.12
C ASP A 122 -12.20 -10.63 -24.23
N THR A 123 -10.89 -10.81 -24.10
CA THR A 123 -10.05 -10.02 -23.19
C THR A 123 -8.58 -10.06 -23.61
N ASN A 124 -7.84 -9.00 -23.30
CA ASN A 124 -6.38 -8.96 -23.54
C ASN A 124 -5.59 -9.51 -22.35
N LYS A 125 -6.06 -9.26 -21.12
CA LYS A 125 -5.35 -9.60 -19.89
C LYS A 125 -6.24 -10.28 -18.87
N LEU A 126 -5.66 -11.22 -18.12
CA LEU A 126 -6.30 -11.82 -16.97
C LEU A 126 -5.70 -11.28 -15.67
N LEU A 127 -6.56 -10.88 -14.75
CA LEU A 127 -6.22 -10.54 -13.37
C LEU A 127 -6.90 -11.55 -12.43
N GLY A 128 -6.16 -12.13 -11.50
CA GLY A 128 -6.74 -13.07 -10.56
C GLY A 128 -5.77 -13.55 -9.49
N SER A 129 -6.24 -14.49 -8.70
CA SER A 129 -5.54 -15.01 -7.52
C SER A 129 -4.24 -15.74 -7.90
N THR A 130 -3.21 -15.56 -7.08
CA THR A 130 -1.96 -16.33 -7.20
C THR A 130 -2.07 -17.78 -6.72
N LYS A 131 -3.19 -18.15 -6.07
CA LYS A 131 -3.45 -19.48 -5.53
C LYS A 131 -3.59 -20.52 -6.64
N ASN A 132 -3.16 -21.75 -6.35
CA ASN A 132 -3.38 -22.90 -7.24
C ASN A 132 -4.75 -23.55 -6.98
N SER A 133 -5.78 -22.74 -6.78
CA SER A 133 -7.16 -23.18 -6.55
C SER A 133 -8.12 -22.22 -7.25
N ARG A 134 -9.35 -22.69 -7.54
CA ARG A 134 -10.33 -21.87 -8.26
C ARG A 134 -10.74 -20.65 -7.43
N ASP A 135 -10.55 -19.48 -8.02
CA ASP A 135 -10.88 -18.19 -7.44
C ASP A 135 -11.42 -17.23 -8.51
N ALA A 136 -11.78 -16.01 -8.13
CA ALA A 136 -12.23 -15.02 -9.11
C ALA A 136 -11.11 -14.64 -10.09
N SER A 137 -11.36 -14.82 -11.39
CA SER A 137 -10.48 -14.39 -12.48
C SER A 137 -11.23 -13.40 -13.36
N VAL A 138 -10.70 -12.17 -13.44
CA VAL A 138 -11.27 -11.04 -14.19
C VAL A 138 -10.55 -10.91 -15.53
N GLY A 139 -11.31 -10.98 -16.62
CA GLY A 139 -10.85 -10.63 -17.95
C GLY A 139 -10.93 -9.12 -18.15
N LEU A 140 -9.85 -8.52 -18.61
CA LEU A 140 -9.64 -7.09 -18.79
C LEU A 140 -9.39 -6.74 -20.26
N ILE A 141 -10.12 -5.75 -20.76
CA ILE A 141 -9.82 -5.09 -22.03
C ILE A 141 -8.91 -3.89 -21.73
N VAL A 142 -7.79 -3.81 -22.43
CA VAL A 142 -6.82 -2.72 -22.32
C VAL A 142 -7.26 -1.59 -23.24
N ILE A 143 -7.60 -0.43 -22.67
CA ILE A 143 -7.87 0.76 -23.47
C ILE A 143 -6.53 1.42 -23.83
N PRO A 144 -6.25 1.73 -25.11
CA PRO A 144 -5.13 2.58 -25.47
C PRO A 144 -5.26 3.93 -24.76
N THR A 145 -4.40 4.19 -23.78
CA THR A 145 -4.31 5.49 -23.13
C THR A 145 -3.28 6.35 -23.85
N ASN A 146 -3.54 7.66 -23.93
CA ASN A 146 -2.57 8.64 -24.42
C ASN A 146 -1.21 8.42 -23.71
N ILE A 147 -0.11 8.55 -24.45
CA ILE A 147 1.27 8.35 -23.98
C ILE A 147 1.58 9.16 -22.71
N ASN A 148 0.90 10.30 -22.53
CA ASN A 148 1.07 11.18 -21.38
C ASN A 148 0.34 10.69 -20.10
N ASN A 149 -0.58 9.73 -20.20
CA ASN A 149 -1.29 9.19 -19.04
C ASN A 149 -0.43 8.15 -18.33
N LYS A 150 0.02 8.50 -17.12
CA LYS A 150 0.81 7.61 -16.26
C LYS A 150 0.01 6.43 -15.69
N ILE A 151 -1.32 6.53 -15.69
CA ILE A 151 -2.24 5.47 -15.30
C ILE A 151 -2.94 4.91 -16.54
N GLN A 152 -2.83 3.60 -16.73
CA GLN A 152 -3.55 2.88 -17.77
C GLN A 152 -4.99 2.60 -17.32
N LYS A 153 -5.93 2.54 -18.26
CA LYS A 153 -7.34 2.22 -17.93
C LYS A 153 -7.71 0.88 -18.52
N TYR A 154 -8.14 -0.04 -17.66
CA TYR A 154 -8.59 -1.37 -18.07
C TYR A 154 -10.08 -1.53 -17.74
N ILE A 155 -10.82 -2.15 -18.66
CA ILE A 155 -12.25 -2.41 -18.49
C ILE A 155 -12.45 -3.88 -18.14
N PRO A 156 -13.07 -4.22 -17.00
CA PRO A 156 -13.55 -5.56 -16.74
C PRO A 156 -14.59 -5.95 -17.77
N ASN A 157 -14.28 -6.97 -18.56
CA ASN A 157 -15.18 -7.48 -19.58
C ASN A 157 -15.73 -8.86 -19.20
N SER A 158 -14.93 -9.69 -18.53
CA SER A 158 -15.31 -11.08 -18.22
C SER A 158 -14.95 -11.46 -16.80
N LEU A 159 -15.61 -12.48 -16.26
CA LEU A 159 -15.41 -12.99 -14.91
C LEU A 159 -15.72 -14.48 -14.83
N GLN A 160 -14.83 -15.27 -14.21
CA GLN A 160 -15.04 -16.71 -14.02
C GLN A 160 -14.26 -17.27 -12.83
N ASN A 161 -14.74 -18.38 -12.27
CA ASN A 161 -14.16 -19.05 -11.10
C ASN A 161 -13.18 -20.12 -11.58
N GLU A 162 -11.89 -19.76 -11.62
CA GLU A 162 -10.85 -20.49 -12.35
C GLU A 162 -9.51 -20.44 -11.61
N ILE A 163 -8.58 -21.30 -12.01
CA ILE A 163 -7.17 -21.18 -11.62
C ILE A 163 -6.51 -20.24 -12.62
N THR A 164 -6.36 -18.97 -12.27
CA THR A 164 -5.95 -17.89 -13.20
C THR A 164 -4.68 -18.21 -13.99
N LYS A 165 -3.68 -18.83 -13.32
CA LYS A 165 -2.39 -19.18 -13.94
C LYS A 165 -2.51 -20.10 -15.16
N ASN A 166 -3.53 -20.95 -15.21
CA ASN A 166 -3.70 -21.91 -16.29
C ASN A 166 -4.05 -21.25 -17.63
N TYR A 167 -4.43 -19.97 -17.60
CA TYR A 167 -4.93 -19.22 -18.74
C TYR A 167 -4.08 -17.98 -19.06
N ILE A 168 -2.96 -17.81 -18.35
CA ILE A 168 -2.01 -16.73 -18.62
C ILE A 168 -0.87 -17.29 -19.47
N ILE A 169 -0.49 -16.55 -20.52
CA ILE A 169 0.67 -16.88 -21.34
C ILE A 169 1.94 -16.87 -20.48
N ASN A 170 2.65 -17.99 -20.47
CA ASN A 170 3.87 -18.16 -19.70
C ASN A 170 4.92 -17.07 -20.05
N GLY A 171 5.51 -16.45 -19.02
CA GLY A 171 6.47 -15.36 -19.14
C GLY A 171 5.84 -13.96 -19.12
N THR A 172 4.53 -13.85 -19.31
CA THR A 172 3.81 -12.57 -19.28
C THR A 172 3.29 -12.22 -17.88
N GLU A 173 3.27 -13.19 -16.97
CA GLU A 173 2.73 -13.00 -15.64
C GLU A 173 3.54 -11.99 -14.83
N ARG A 174 2.83 -11.10 -14.14
CA ARG A 174 3.36 -10.08 -13.24
C ARG A 174 2.58 -10.10 -11.95
N LYS A 175 3.29 -10.13 -10.83
CA LYS A 175 2.72 -10.04 -9.50
C LYS A 175 2.23 -8.61 -9.24
N ILE A 176 1.01 -8.49 -8.73
CA ILE A 176 0.51 -7.22 -8.20
C ILE A 176 1.25 -6.93 -6.88
N LEU A 177 1.78 -5.72 -6.75
CA LEU A 177 2.53 -5.25 -5.58
C LEU A 177 1.59 -4.55 -4.59
N PHE A 178 0.66 -3.76 -5.12
CA PHE A 178 -0.32 -3.02 -4.33
C PHE A 178 -1.67 -3.00 -5.03
N THR A 179 -2.74 -3.06 -4.23
CA THR A 179 -4.11 -2.76 -4.65
C THR A 179 -4.62 -1.62 -3.78
N LEU A 180 -5.09 -0.55 -4.43
CA LEU A 180 -5.64 0.64 -3.80
C LEU A 180 -7.12 0.77 -4.15
N GLU A 181 -7.90 1.35 -3.25
CA GLU A 181 -9.34 1.58 -3.41
C GLU A 181 -9.69 3.04 -3.11
N LYS A 182 -10.68 3.55 -3.85
CA LYS A 182 -11.39 4.79 -3.57
C LYS A 182 -12.86 4.66 -3.91
N GLU A 183 -13.67 5.48 -3.26
CA GLU A 183 -15.08 5.61 -3.60
C GLU A 183 -15.26 6.41 -4.90
N LYS A 184 -16.37 6.19 -5.58
CA LYS A 184 -16.75 6.85 -6.82
C LYS A 184 -16.94 8.34 -6.55
N GLY A 185 -16.34 9.15 -7.39
CA GLY A 185 -16.32 10.61 -7.24
C GLY A 185 -15.15 11.14 -6.41
N GLN A 186 -14.43 10.27 -5.68
CA GLN A 186 -13.17 10.68 -5.07
C GLN A 186 -12.07 10.79 -6.13
N GLU A 187 -11.28 11.86 -6.03
CA GLU A 187 -10.15 12.07 -6.92
C GLU A 187 -8.99 11.11 -6.58
N LYS A 188 -8.72 10.92 -5.28
CA LYS A 188 -7.53 10.22 -4.76
C LYS A 188 -7.88 8.91 -4.04
N TYR A 189 -6.94 7.97 -4.05
CA TYR A 189 -7.02 6.72 -3.30
C TYR A 189 -6.73 6.93 -1.83
N ASN A 190 -7.60 6.39 -0.97
CA ASN A 190 -7.52 6.53 0.48
C ASN A 190 -7.30 5.19 1.20
N THR A 191 -7.47 4.07 0.50
CA THR A 191 -7.42 2.74 1.11
C THR A 191 -6.40 1.86 0.40
N ILE A 192 -5.54 1.17 1.16
CA ILE A 192 -4.68 0.09 0.66
C ILE A 192 -5.39 -1.24 0.98
N LEU A 193 -5.90 -1.91 -0.05
CA LEU A 193 -6.54 -3.22 0.11
C LEU A 193 -5.53 -4.36 0.18
N PHE A 194 -4.40 -4.21 -0.51
CA PHE A 194 -3.37 -5.24 -0.56
C PHE A 194 -1.98 -4.62 -0.70
N LYS A 195 -1.02 -5.21 0.03
CA LYS A 195 0.41 -4.99 -0.11
C LYS A 195 1.11 -6.35 -0.18
N ALA A 196 1.91 -6.58 -1.22
CA ALA A 196 2.78 -7.75 -1.27
C ALA A 196 3.74 -7.79 -0.07
N LYS A 197 3.83 -8.93 0.61
CA LYS A 197 4.57 -9.08 1.88
C LYS A 197 6.03 -8.62 1.77
N ASP A 198 6.69 -9.00 0.69
CA ASP A 198 8.08 -8.75 0.32
C ASP A 198 8.35 -7.37 -0.29
N ILE A 199 7.32 -6.52 -0.43
CA ILE A 199 7.45 -5.19 -0.99
C ILE A 199 7.28 -4.13 0.11
N PRO A 200 8.28 -3.29 0.37
CA PRO A 200 8.15 -2.23 1.36
C PRO A 200 7.09 -1.19 1.00
N ILE A 201 6.31 -0.76 2.00
CA ILE A 201 5.20 0.19 1.80
C ILE A 201 5.67 1.57 1.32
N HIS A 202 6.91 1.96 1.64
CA HIS A 202 7.47 3.24 1.21
C HIS A 202 7.52 3.42 -0.32
N ASN A 203 7.42 2.34 -1.11
CA ASN A 203 7.32 2.42 -2.57
C ASN A 203 6.06 3.18 -3.03
N LEU A 204 5.01 3.25 -2.20
CA LEU A 204 3.84 4.10 -2.45
C LEU A 204 4.15 5.58 -2.17
N TYR A 205 5.01 5.86 -1.20
CA TYR A 205 5.28 7.23 -0.72
C TYR A 205 6.40 7.93 -1.49
N TYR A 206 7.50 7.25 -1.79
CA TYR A 206 8.66 7.83 -2.48
C TYR A 206 8.55 7.77 -4.01
N ASN A 207 7.53 7.09 -4.55
CA ASN A 207 7.23 7.17 -5.97
C ASN A 207 6.31 8.36 -6.22
N GLU A 208 6.87 9.45 -6.73
CA GLU A 208 6.13 10.71 -6.98
C GLU A 208 4.88 10.52 -7.85
N THR A 209 4.92 9.59 -8.82
CA THR A 209 3.74 9.32 -9.65
C THR A 209 2.64 8.68 -8.82
N ILE A 210 2.94 7.64 -8.04
CA ILE A 210 1.93 6.98 -7.19
C ILE A 210 1.42 7.94 -6.12
N LYS A 211 2.33 8.65 -5.45
CA LYS A 211 2.03 9.57 -4.35
C LYS A 211 1.01 10.63 -4.73
N GLN A 212 1.07 11.17 -5.95
CA GLN A 212 0.11 12.15 -6.47
C GLN A 212 -1.34 11.66 -6.44
N TYR A 213 -1.56 10.35 -6.56
CA TYR A 213 -2.89 9.74 -6.54
C TYR A 213 -3.36 9.31 -5.15
N LEU A 214 -2.54 9.46 -4.10
CA LEU A 214 -2.92 9.09 -2.73
C LEU A 214 -3.50 10.29 -1.98
N SER A 215 -4.54 10.08 -1.17
CA SER A 215 -5.09 11.12 -0.30
C SER A 215 -4.04 11.58 0.72
N VAL A 216 -4.19 12.80 1.24
CA VAL A 216 -3.26 13.35 2.25
C VAL A 216 -3.24 12.45 3.50
N GLU A 217 -4.42 12.03 3.95
CA GLU A 217 -4.57 11.11 5.08
C GLU A 217 -3.83 9.79 4.85
N LEU A 218 -3.99 9.17 3.67
CA LEU A 218 -3.29 7.93 3.36
C LEU A 218 -1.77 8.14 3.29
N GLN A 219 -1.33 9.26 2.72
CA GLN A 219 0.09 9.62 2.71
C GLN A 219 0.64 9.79 4.13
N GLU A 220 -0.12 10.39 5.05
CA GLU A 220 0.27 10.52 6.45
C GLU A 220 0.33 9.16 7.16
N ILE A 221 -0.64 8.27 6.93
CA ILE A 221 -0.63 6.89 7.43
C ILE A 221 0.62 6.15 6.95
N ILE A 222 0.93 6.21 5.65
CA ILE A 222 2.13 5.57 5.09
C ILE A 222 3.38 6.22 5.68
N LYS A 223 3.43 7.56 5.76
CA LYS A 223 4.57 8.30 6.33
C LYS A 223 4.85 7.85 7.76
N LYS A 224 3.82 7.69 8.59
CA LYS A 224 3.95 7.18 9.95
C LYS A 224 4.57 5.78 9.98
N GLN A 225 4.14 4.90 9.08
CA GLN A 225 4.68 3.52 9.01
C GLN A 225 6.13 3.43 8.53
N ILE A 226 6.63 4.44 7.80
CA ILE A 226 8.00 4.43 7.23
C ILE A 226 8.95 5.37 7.96
N THR A 227 8.46 6.15 8.93
CA THR A 227 9.29 7.07 9.69
C THR A 227 10.23 6.26 10.58
N ASN A 228 11.52 6.56 10.50
CA ASN A 228 12.53 5.94 11.36
C ASN A 228 12.35 6.41 12.80
N TYR A 229 12.41 5.50 13.75
CA TYR A 229 12.24 5.81 15.17
C TYR A 229 13.07 4.90 16.05
N ASN A 230 13.35 5.37 17.27
CA ASN A 230 14.02 4.57 18.29
C ASN A 230 13.02 3.57 18.85
N CYS A 231 13.25 2.27 18.66
CA CYS A 231 12.31 1.24 19.07
C CYS A 231 12.21 1.07 20.59
N LEU A 232 13.15 1.57 21.39
CA LEU A 232 13.04 1.54 22.86
C LEU A 232 12.30 2.74 23.44
N THR A 233 12.26 3.87 22.73
CA THR A 233 11.65 5.11 23.25
C THR A 233 10.41 5.55 22.49
N GLY A 234 10.19 5.01 21.29
CA GLY A 234 9.15 5.46 20.36
C GLY A 234 9.48 6.78 19.65
N GLU A 235 10.59 7.46 19.98
CA GLU A 235 10.90 8.79 19.45
C GLU A 235 11.33 8.75 17.97
N PRO A 236 10.76 9.59 17.08
CA PRO A 236 11.22 9.69 15.70
C PRO A 236 12.68 10.14 15.59
N ILE A 237 13.44 9.50 14.72
CA ILE A 237 14.85 9.78 14.45
C ILE A 237 14.97 10.31 13.02
N ASN A 238 15.70 11.41 12.84
CA ASN A 238 16.09 11.84 11.51
C ASN A 238 17.34 11.07 11.07
N ILE A 239 17.14 9.95 10.37
CA ILE A 239 18.17 9.05 9.84
C ILE A 239 17.72 8.55 8.47
N GLU A 240 18.67 8.25 7.58
CA GLU A 240 18.36 7.69 6.28
C GLU A 240 17.72 6.30 6.41
N ASN A 241 16.90 5.93 5.44
CA ASN A 241 16.24 4.62 5.45
C ASN A 241 17.26 3.51 5.25
N HIS A 242 17.21 2.51 6.12
CA HIS A 242 18.04 1.34 5.96
C HIS A 242 17.66 0.56 4.70
N SER A 243 18.66 -0.08 4.08
CA SER A 243 18.48 -0.85 2.84
C SER A 243 17.52 -2.05 2.99
N SER A 244 17.19 -2.47 4.21
CA SER A 244 16.20 -3.52 4.47
C SER A 244 14.74 -3.01 4.40
N GLY A 245 14.52 -1.70 4.51
CA GLY A 245 13.20 -1.09 4.69
C GLY A 245 12.65 -1.16 6.13
N GLU A 246 13.43 -1.67 7.08
CA GLU A 246 13.09 -1.65 8.50
C GLU A 246 13.30 -0.24 9.07
N ASN A 247 12.30 0.28 9.79
CA ASN A 247 12.27 1.63 10.32
C ASN A 247 12.51 1.70 11.85
N LYS A 248 12.69 0.56 12.51
CA LYS A 248 13.13 0.47 13.91
C LYS A 248 14.64 0.55 14.01
N TRP A 249 15.09 1.45 14.88
CA TRP A 249 16.50 1.67 15.19
C TRP A 249 16.73 1.64 16.69
N ILE A 250 17.93 1.28 17.11
CA ILE A 250 18.34 1.26 18.51
C ILE A 250 19.66 2.01 18.66
N ALA A 251 19.77 2.87 19.67
CA ALA A 251 20.98 3.66 19.85
C ALA A 251 22.13 2.73 20.26
N LYS A 252 23.35 3.02 19.80
CA LYS A 252 24.56 2.24 20.10
C LYS A 252 24.74 1.98 21.60
N LYS A 253 24.54 3.01 22.42
CA LYS A 253 24.60 2.90 23.89
C LYS A 253 23.66 1.84 24.46
N ASP A 254 22.48 1.67 23.85
CA ASP A 254 21.47 0.74 24.33
C ASP A 254 21.76 -0.68 23.82
N VAL A 255 22.34 -0.82 22.61
CA VAL A 255 22.90 -2.08 22.11
C VAL A 255 23.99 -2.60 23.05
N GLU A 256 24.91 -1.74 23.47
CA GLU A 256 26.00 -2.07 24.39
C GLU A 256 25.47 -2.41 25.79
N ARG A 257 24.57 -1.58 26.35
CA ARG A 257 23.98 -1.82 27.67
C ARG A 257 23.16 -3.09 27.75
N LEU A 258 22.44 -3.45 26.68
CA LEU A 258 21.60 -4.64 26.62
C LEU A 258 22.34 -5.87 26.05
N GLU A 259 23.65 -5.75 25.81
CA GLU A 259 24.51 -6.82 25.29
C GLU A 259 23.94 -7.49 24.03
N ILE A 260 23.36 -6.69 23.12
CA ILE A 260 22.70 -7.20 21.92
C ILE A 260 23.76 -7.62 20.90
N GLU A 261 23.72 -8.90 20.51
CA GLU A 261 24.60 -9.42 19.46
C GLU A 261 24.33 -8.74 18.10
N LYS A 262 25.43 -8.34 17.46
CA LYS A 262 25.44 -7.77 16.10
C LYS A 262 25.61 -8.91 15.08
N LYS A 263 25.08 -8.73 13.87
CA LYS A 263 25.43 -9.57 12.73
C LYS A 263 26.77 -9.12 12.14
N ASP A 264 27.44 -10.01 11.42
CA ASP A 264 28.80 -9.80 10.90
C ASP A 264 28.94 -8.55 10.02
N ASN A 265 27.85 -8.10 9.39
CA ASN A 265 27.79 -6.96 8.47
C ASN A 265 27.07 -5.73 9.04
N ALA A 266 26.84 -5.66 10.35
CA ALA A 266 26.11 -4.56 10.99
C ALA A 266 26.82 -3.22 10.80
N LYS A 267 26.08 -2.19 10.37
CA LYS A 267 26.60 -0.83 10.18
C LYS A 267 26.04 0.12 11.22
N GLU A 268 26.88 1.05 11.66
CA GLU A 268 26.46 2.20 12.46
C GLU A 268 26.08 3.34 11.54
N ASP A 269 24.92 3.94 11.79
CA ASP A 269 24.47 5.13 11.09
C ASP A 269 24.21 6.28 12.08
N ILE A 270 24.45 7.50 11.63
CA ILE A 270 24.28 8.71 12.45
C ILE A 270 22.87 9.24 12.28
N GLY A 271 22.05 9.12 13.32
CA GLY A 271 20.74 9.75 13.41
C GLY A 271 20.81 11.09 14.14
N LYS A 272 20.06 12.09 13.70
CA LYS A 272 19.91 13.36 14.41
C LYS A 272 18.65 13.33 15.26
N ILE A 273 18.78 13.62 16.55
CA ILE A 273 17.65 13.75 17.48
C ILE A 273 17.58 15.16 18.06
N ALA A 274 16.36 15.61 18.31
CA ALA A 274 16.09 16.87 18.99
C ALA A 274 15.91 16.61 20.49
N VAL A 275 16.65 17.32 21.33
CA VAL A 275 16.70 17.13 22.78
C VAL A 275 16.66 18.48 23.48
N MET A 276 15.87 18.59 24.56
CA MET A 276 15.82 19.78 25.40
C MET A 276 16.74 19.56 26.60
N MET A 277 17.83 20.34 26.68
CA MET A 277 18.75 20.28 27.81
C MET A 277 19.40 21.64 28.06
N THR A 278 20.09 21.78 29.17
CA THR A 278 20.82 23.00 29.57
C THR A 278 22.12 23.15 28.80
N GLU A 279 22.72 24.35 28.83
CA GLU A 279 24.04 24.58 28.23
C GLU A 279 25.11 23.68 28.85
N LYS A 280 25.03 23.46 30.17
CA LYS A 280 25.94 22.56 30.89
C LYS A 280 25.84 21.11 30.40
N GLU A 281 24.63 20.57 30.30
CA GLU A 281 24.40 19.21 29.81
C GLU A 281 24.89 19.02 28.36
N MET A 282 24.77 20.06 27.51
CA MET A 282 25.30 20.03 26.15
C MET A 282 26.82 20.06 26.07
N GLU A 283 27.49 20.83 26.93
CA GLU A 283 28.96 20.83 26.98
C GLU A 283 29.49 19.50 27.51
N ASP A 284 28.85 18.92 28.52
CA ASP A 284 29.16 17.57 29.00
C ASP A 284 28.98 16.52 27.88
N TYR A 285 27.90 16.65 27.09
CA TYR A 285 27.67 15.81 25.91
C TYR A 285 28.80 15.91 24.87
N LYS A 286 29.24 17.14 24.55
CA LYS A 286 30.35 17.38 23.60
C LYS A 286 31.67 16.81 24.13
N LYS A 287 31.97 17.04 25.42
CA LYS A 287 33.18 16.57 26.09
C LYS A 287 33.30 15.04 26.03
N ASN A 288 32.22 14.34 26.34
CA ASN A 288 32.16 12.87 26.30
C ASN A 288 32.34 12.29 24.88
N ARG A 289 32.27 13.12 23.83
CA ARG A 289 32.45 12.70 22.43
C ARG A 289 33.66 13.33 21.74
N GLY A 290 34.54 14.00 22.50
CA GLY A 290 35.74 14.63 21.96
C GLY A 290 35.46 15.76 20.97
N MET A 291 34.29 16.40 21.07
CA MET A 291 33.96 17.60 20.28
C MET A 291 34.57 18.85 20.94
N GLU A 292 34.79 19.91 20.17
CA GLU A 292 35.22 21.21 20.72
C GLU A 292 34.22 21.72 21.76
N THR A 293 34.71 21.89 22.99
CA THR A 293 33.97 22.46 24.12
C THR A 293 34.45 23.88 24.39
N LYS A 294 33.56 24.74 24.89
CA LYS A 294 33.95 26.05 25.42
C LYS A 294 33.81 26.04 26.94
N GLU A 295 34.79 26.55 27.67
CA GLU A 295 34.60 26.81 29.09
C GLU A 295 33.59 27.94 29.25
N ILE A 296 32.42 27.61 29.79
CA ILE A 296 31.34 28.57 30.07
C ILE A 296 31.45 28.95 31.54
N THR A 297 31.74 30.22 31.82
CA THR A 297 31.92 30.73 33.19
C THR A 297 30.61 30.96 33.94
N ASN A 298 29.46 31.02 33.24
CA ASN A 298 28.11 31.09 33.80
C ASN A 298 27.09 30.37 32.88
N PRO A 299 27.00 29.03 32.90
CA PRO A 299 26.06 28.31 32.03
C PRO A 299 24.62 28.61 32.40
N SER A 300 23.77 28.87 31.40
CA SER A 300 22.33 29.05 31.64
C SER A 300 21.68 27.73 32.05
N ASN A 301 20.83 27.80 33.08
CA ASN A 301 19.96 26.69 33.50
C ASN A 301 18.69 26.58 32.64
N GLU A 302 18.48 27.50 31.70
CA GLU A 302 17.38 27.45 30.77
C GLU A 302 17.58 26.28 29.78
N LYS A 303 16.55 25.44 29.60
CA LYS A 303 16.60 24.36 28.63
C LYS A 303 16.39 24.91 27.23
N LYS A 304 17.32 24.61 26.34
CA LYS A 304 17.24 24.96 24.91
C LYS A 304 17.12 23.69 24.07
N LEU A 305 16.56 23.85 22.87
CA LEU A 305 16.44 22.76 21.91
C LEU A 305 17.77 22.58 21.17
N TYR A 306 18.37 21.40 21.31
CA TYR A 306 19.59 21.02 20.61
C TYR A 306 19.33 19.85 19.66
N ILE A 307 20.01 19.86 18.51
CA ILE A 307 20.02 18.74 17.57
C ILE A 307 21.37 18.04 17.71
N ILE A 308 21.37 16.83 18.23
CA ILE A 308 22.59 16.06 18.48
C ILE A 308 22.69 14.83 17.55
N PRO A 309 23.88 14.52 17.02
CA PRO A 309 24.11 13.29 16.26
C PRO A 309 24.26 12.11 17.21
N VAL A 310 23.50 11.03 17.04
CA VAL A 310 23.61 9.80 17.85
C VAL A 310 23.82 8.61 16.90
N LEU A 311 24.70 7.70 17.28
CA LEU A 311 24.94 6.47 16.53
C LEU A 311 23.82 5.46 16.81
N TYR A 312 23.27 4.89 15.74
CA TYR A 312 22.23 3.88 15.78
C TYR A 312 22.63 2.65 14.98
N TYR A 313 22.05 1.51 15.38
CA TYR A 313 21.99 0.30 14.59
C TYR A 313 20.54 0.07 14.14
N ASN A 314 20.36 -0.36 12.89
CA ASN A 314 19.05 -0.82 12.44
C ASN A 314 18.78 -2.21 13.04
N ILE A 315 17.55 -2.50 13.49
CA ILE A 315 17.29 -3.80 14.12
C ILE A 315 17.50 -4.98 13.17
N SER A 316 17.40 -4.77 11.85
CA SER A 316 17.64 -5.82 10.86
C SER A 316 19.10 -6.29 10.81
N ASP A 317 20.03 -5.51 11.37
CA ASP A 317 21.45 -5.82 11.50
C ASP A 317 21.81 -6.46 12.85
N LEU A 318 20.82 -6.63 13.74
CA LEU A 318 21.00 -7.16 15.08
C LEU A 318 20.32 -8.52 15.24
N LYS A 319 20.79 -9.32 16.20
CA LYS A 319 20.13 -10.56 16.63
C LYS A 319 19.20 -10.24 17.80
N ILE A 320 18.00 -9.76 17.49
CA ILE A 320 16.99 -9.39 18.50
C ILE A 320 16.35 -10.66 19.10
N THR A 321 16.43 -10.79 20.43
CA THR A 321 15.72 -11.84 21.18
C THR A 321 14.27 -11.42 21.46
N LYS A 322 13.40 -12.39 21.78
CA LYS A 322 12.00 -12.11 22.16
C LYS A 322 11.90 -11.18 23.38
N GLU A 323 12.82 -11.31 24.34
CA GLU A 323 12.85 -10.46 25.54
C GLU A 323 13.17 -9.00 25.20
N ILE A 324 14.12 -8.77 24.28
CA ILE A 324 14.43 -7.42 23.79
C ILE A 324 13.24 -6.84 23.01
N GLU A 325 12.63 -7.64 22.14
CA GLU A 325 11.47 -7.20 21.34
C GLU A 325 10.27 -6.80 22.21
N GLN A 326 10.07 -7.43 23.38
CA GLN A 326 9.05 -7.04 24.35
C GLN A 326 9.29 -5.66 24.98
N LYS A 327 10.53 -5.15 24.95
CA LYS A 327 10.87 -3.80 25.43
C LYS A 327 10.59 -2.72 24.38
N PHE A 328 10.12 -3.10 23.19
CA PHE A 328 9.86 -2.14 22.12
C PHE A 328 8.59 -1.34 22.37
N VAL A 329 8.71 -0.03 22.14
CA VAL A 329 7.64 0.94 22.26
C VAL A 329 7.19 1.34 20.85
N PRO A 330 5.87 1.38 20.57
CA PRO A 330 5.38 1.92 19.30
C PRO A 330 5.87 3.34 19.05
N MET A 331 5.99 3.74 17.78
CA MET A 331 6.38 5.10 17.44
C MET A 331 5.38 6.10 18.04
N LYS A 332 5.90 7.08 18.79
CA LYS A 332 5.10 8.17 19.34
C LYS A 332 4.60 9.06 18.22
N GLU A 333 3.35 9.48 18.34
CA GLU A 333 2.85 10.56 17.50
C GLU A 333 3.50 11.85 17.98
N LYS A 334 4.25 12.52 17.10
CA LYS A 334 4.50 13.95 17.31
C LYS A 334 3.16 14.63 17.09
N GLU A 335 2.44 14.92 18.18
CA GLU A 335 1.48 16.01 18.15
C GLU A 335 2.20 17.19 17.51
N LYS A 336 1.62 17.79 16.46
CA LYS A 336 2.11 19.08 15.95
C LYS A 336 2.25 19.96 17.18
N SER A 337 3.48 20.33 17.50
CA SER A 337 3.85 20.99 18.74
C SER A 337 2.97 22.22 18.99
N GLN A 338 1.89 22.03 19.76
CA GLN A 338 1.16 23.11 20.43
C GLN A 338 2.04 23.80 21.49
N GLU A 339 3.29 23.38 21.65
CA GLU A 339 4.28 24.05 22.49
C GLU A 339 4.91 25.28 21.84
N ILE A 340 4.77 25.51 20.52
CA ILE A 340 5.30 26.74 19.89
C ILE A 340 4.34 27.93 20.05
N ASP A 341 3.02 27.69 20.19
CA ASP A 341 2.04 28.76 20.41
C ASP A 341 1.92 29.18 21.89
N LYS A 342 2.30 28.31 22.84
CA LYS A 342 2.36 28.71 24.27
C LYS A 342 3.52 29.66 24.58
N SER A 343 4.58 29.65 23.77
CA SER A 343 5.72 30.58 23.89
C SER A 343 5.53 31.93 23.18
N LYS A 344 4.40 32.16 22.48
CA LYS A 344 4.04 33.47 21.90
C LYS A 344 2.99 34.24 22.70
N GLY A 345 2.53 33.69 23.83
CA GLY A 345 1.46 34.27 24.65
C GLY A 345 1.91 34.94 25.95
N GLN A 346 3.20 35.22 26.15
CA GLN A 346 3.69 35.98 27.31
C GLN A 346 4.51 37.20 26.86
N GLY A 347 3.90 38.38 27.06
CA GLY A 347 4.39 39.72 26.73
C GLY A 347 3.55 40.32 25.58
N ILE A 348 2.66 41.29 25.77
CA ILE A 348 2.67 42.43 26.69
C ILE A 348 1.23 42.67 27.20
N GLY A 349 1.08 42.82 28.51
CA GLY A 349 -0.07 43.47 29.12
C GLY A 349 0.15 44.98 29.19
N ASP A 350 -0.95 45.72 29.05
CA ASP A 350 -1.20 47.16 29.25
C ASP A 350 -0.30 48.19 28.56
#